data_AF-A0A2V5LRE6-F1
#
_entry.id   AF-A0A2V5LRE6-F1
#
_cell.length_a   1.000
_cell.length_b   1.000
_cell.length_c   1.000
_cell.angle_alpha   90.00
_cell.angle_beta   90.00
_cell.angle_gamma   90.00
#
_symmetry.space_group_name_H-M   'P 1'
#
loop_
_entity.id
_entity.type
_entity.pdbx_description
1 polymer ?
#
loop_
_entity_poly.entity_id
_entity_poly.type
_entity_poly.pdbx_seq_one_letter_code
_entity_poly.pdbx_strand_id
1 'polypeptide(L)'
;MFRGNSGGEFEPFAHEPRDGHDVAEWLAKQSFCDGKVAMWGGSYAGFDQWATAKEFPPHLVTIVPAAAAHPGLDYPSYNNIGMTYDMQWFTLTSGHTPQDNLFGDQKFWRTKFLDAYKKYLPFKSLDSFVG
;
A
#
# COMPACT_ATOMS: atom_id res chain seq x y z
N MET A 1 7.97 -6.04 3.32
CA MET A 1 7.63 -4.68 2.87
C MET A 1 8.90 -3.82 2.86
N PHE A 2 9.35 -3.42 1.69
CA PHE A 2 10.67 -2.79 1.46
C PHE A 2 10.65 -1.27 1.67
N ARG A 3 10.36 -0.82 2.90
CA ARG A 3 10.43 0.61 3.31
C ARG A 3 11.18 0.78 4.63
N GLY A 4 11.51 2.02 4.99
CA GLY A 4 12.36 2.31 6.15
C GLY A 4 13.79 1.84 5.89
N ASN A 5 14.34 1.01 6.78
CA ASN A 5 15.67 0.43 6.64
C ASN A 5 15.67 -0.96 5.97
N SER A 6 14.52 -1.44 5.49
CA SER A 6 14.44 -2.68 4.72
C SER A 6 15.16 -2.53 3.38
N GLY A 7 16.04 -3.48 3.02
CA GLY A 7 16.67 -3.50 1.70
C GLY A 7 15.74 -4.10 0.64
N GLY A 8 15.83 -3.62 -0.61
CA GLY A 8 14.97 -4.01 -1.73
C GLY A 8 14.26 -2.80 -2.35
N GLU A 9 13.60 -3.00 -3.50
CA GLU A 9 12.74 -1.97 -4.11
C GLU A 9 11.29 -2.14 -3.67
N PHE A 10 10.61 -1.03 -3.38
CA PHE A 10 9.21 -1.06 -3.02
C PHE A 10 8.35 -1.17 -4.27
N GLU A 11 7.83 -2.38 -4.53
CA GLU A 11 6.83 -2.67 -5.55
C GLU A 11 5.48 -2.96 -4.88
N PRO A 12 4.54 -1.98 -4.86
CA PRO A 12 3.24 -2.17 -4.22
C PRO A 12 2.50 -3.41 -4.71
N PHE A 13 1.91 -4.16 -3.78
CA PHE A 13 1.08 -5.34 -4.02
C PHE A 13 1.79 -6.58 -4.58
N ALA A 14 3.11 -6.54 -4.78
CA ALA A 14 3.87 -7.63 -5.40
C ALA A 14 4.48 -8.62 -4.38
N HIS A 15 5.00 -8.11 -3.26
CA HIS A 15 5.85 -8.89 -2.34
C HIS A 15 5.24 -9.12 -0.96
N GLU A 16 4.13 -8.43 -0.66
CA GLU A 16 3.39 -8.52 0.60
C GLU A 16 3.03 -9.95 1.03
N PRO A 17 2.61 -10.89 0.14
CA PRO A 17 2.25 -12.22 0.57
C PRO A 17 3.39 -12.96 1.28
N ARG A 18 4.56 -13.04 0.64
CA ARG A 18 5.71 -13.81 1.15
C ARG A 18 6.40 -13.09 2.30
N ASP A 19 6.54 -11.77 2.20
CA ASP A 19 7.13 -10.98 3.27
C ASP A 19 6.29 -11.09 4.56
N GLY A 20 4.97 -11.03 4.44
CA GLY A 20 4.06 -11.19 5.58
C GLY A 20 4.12 -12.58 6.19
N HIS A 21 4.21 -13.63 5.35
CA HIS A 21 4.43 -15.00 5.81
C HIS A 21 5.72 -15.11 6.63
N ASP A 22 6.84 -14.65 6.08
CA ASP A 22 8.15 -14.77 6.72
C ASP A 22 8.21 -13.98 8.02
N VAL A 23 7.58 -12.81 8.09
CA VAL A 23 7.45 -12.02 9.31
C VAL A 23 6.60 -12.74 10.36
N ALA A 24 5.48 -13.34 9.98
CA ALA A 24 4.64 -14.10 10.92
C ALA A 24 5.39 -15.31 11.49
N GLU A 25 6.08 -16.08 10.65
CA GLU A 25 6.86 -17.25 11.05
C GLU A 25 8.12 -16.89 11.84
N TRP A 26 8.72 -15.74 11.56
CA TRP A 26 9.80 -15.19 12.38
C TRP A 26 9.29 -14.77 13.76
N LEU A 27 8.17 -14.04 13.83
CA LEU A 27 7.61 -13.54 15.07
C LEU A 27 7.20 -14.69 16.00
N ALA A 28 6.62 -15.76 15.44
CA ALA A 28 6.21 -16.94 16.19
C ALA A 28 7.37 -17.67 16.90
N LYS A 29 8.62 -17.49 16.43
CA LYS A 29 9.83 -18.11 17.02
C LYS A 29 10.47 -17.29 18.15
N GLN A 30 9.99 -16.07 18.39
CA GLN A 30 10.59 -15.19 19.39
C GLN A 30 10.19 -15.63 20.80
N SER A 31 11.11 -15.50 21.77
CA SER A 31 10.89 -15.96 23.16
C SER A 31 9.75 -15.24 23.89
N PHE A 32 9.34 -14.07 23.38
CA PHE A 32 8.23 -13.29 23.90
C PHE A 32 6.90 -13.54 23.17
N CYS A 33 6.89 -14.40 22.16
CA CYS A 33 5.68 -14.82 21.46
C CYS A 33 5.24 -16.19 21.99
N ASP A 34 3.94 -16.39 22.16
CA ASP A 34 3.34 -17.67 22.55
C ASP A 34 3.09 -18.61 21.34
N GLY A 35 3.71 -18.29 20.20
CA GLY A 35 3.54 -19.01 18.93
C GLY A 35 2.27 -18.64 18.16
N LYS A 36 1.48 -17.66 18.61
CA LYS A 36 0.27 -17.20 17.92
C LYS A 36 0.46 -15.78 17.42
N VAL A 37 0.32 -15.59 16.11
CA VAL A 37 0.43 -14.28 15.46
C VAL A 37 -0.95 -13.85 14.94
N ALA A 38 -1.27 -12.58 15.14
CA ALA A 38 -2.44 -11.95 14.56
C ALA A 38 -2.03 -10.68 13.82
N MET A 39 -2.79 -10.33 12.78
CA MET A 39 -2.61 -9.08 12.05
C MET A 39 -3.87 -8.21 12.18
N TRP A 40 -3.67 -6.89 12.25
CA TRP A 40 -4.73 -5.90 12.27
C TRP A 40 -4.27 -4.63 11.56
N GLY A 41 -5.20 -3.95 10.91
CA GLY A 41 -4.93 -2.74 10.15
C GLY A 41 -5.94 -2.55 9.03
N GLY A 42 -5.89 -1.38 8.39
CA GLY A 42 -6.80 -1.06 7.31
C GLY A 42 -6.16 -0.49 6.06
N SER A 43 -6.96 -0.24 5.03
CA SER A 43 -6.49 0.23 3.72
C SER A 43 -5.44 -0.74 3.15
N TYR A 44 -4.23 -0.26 2.83
CA TYR A 44 -3.12 -1.10 2.38
C TYR A 44 -2.75 -2.18 3.41
N ALA A 45 -2.70 -1.85 4.70
CA ALA A 45 -2.46 -2.85 5.75
C ALA A 45 -3.60 -3.88 5.88
N GLY A 46 -4.79 -3.56 5.37
CA GLY A 46 -5.87 -4.53 5.23
C GLY A 46 -5.65 -5.48 4.05
N PHE A 47 -5.10 -4.99 2.94
CA PHE A 47 -4.64 -5.82 1.82
C PHE A 47 -3.53 -6.78 2.26
N ASP A 48 -2.52 -6.26 2.97
CA ASP A 48 -1.37 -7.05 3.44
C ASP A 48 -1.80 -8.31 4.20
N GLN A 49 -2.88 -8.19 4.99
CA GLN A 49 -3.47 -9.31 5.73
C GLN A 49 -4.03 -10.39 4.82
N TRP A 50 -4.84 -10.01 3.84
CA TRP A 50 -5.39 -10.95 2.86
C TRP A 50 -4.30 -11.58 1.99
N ALA A 51 -3.34 -10.77 1.56
CA ALA A 51 -2.16 -11.20 0.81
C ALA A 51 -1.35 -12.24 1.59
N THR A 52 -1.07 -11.97 2.87
CA THR A 52 -0.33 -12.87 3.76
C THR A 52 -1.10 -14.16 4.01
N ALA A 53 -2.41 -14.08 4.29
CA ALA A 53 -3.23 -15.24 4.59
C ALA A 53 -3.28 -16.26 3.44
N LYS A 54 -3.14 -15.81 2.19
CA LYS A 54 -3.06 -16.68 0.99
C LYS A 54 -1.84 -17.61 1.00
N GLU A 55 -0.75 -17.24 1.67
CA GLU A 55 0.45 -18.08 1.80
C GLU A 55 0.33 -19.12 2.92
N PHE A 56 -0.81 -19.15 3.63
CA PHE A 56 -1.10 -20.08 4.74
C PHE A 56 0.00 -20.19 5.82
N PRO A 57 0.44 -19.08 6.46
CA PRO A 57 1.42 -19.15 7.54
C PRO A 57 0.86 -19.95 8.72
N PRO A 58 1.50 -21.05 9.16
CA PRO A 58 0.96 -21.91 10.22
C PRO A 58 0.67 -21.19 11.54
N HIS A 59 1.43 -20.14 11.87
CA HIS A 59 1.28 -19.41 13.13
C HIS A 59 0.36 -18.19 13.04
N LEU A 60 -0.15 -17.84 11.84
CA LEU A 60 -1.13 -16.77 11.68
C LEU A 60 -2.52 -17.28 12.05
N VAL A 61 -2.96 -16.97 13.28
CA VAL A 61 -4.21 -17.51 13.83
C VAL A 61 -5.43 -16.64 13.54
N THR A 62 -5.24 -15.38 13.18
CA THR A 62 -6.33 -14.42 12.93
C THR A 62 -5.85 -13.21 12.12
N ILE A 63 -6.71 -12.73 11.24
CA ILE A 63 -6.60 -11.42 10.60
C ILE A 63 -7.84 -10.58 10.93
N VAL A 64 -7.67 -9.26 11.04
CA VAL A 64 -8.74 -8.30 11.27
C VAL A 64 -8.59 -7.11 10.31
N PRO A 65 -8.92 -7.33 9.01
CA PRO A 65 -8.78 -6.30 7.98
C PRO A 65 -9.93 -5.29 8.03
N ALA A 66 -9.60 -3.99 8.02
CA ALA A 66 -10.57 -2.90 8.02
C ALA A 66 -10.49 -2.06 6.73
N ALA A 67 -11.58 -1.93 5.96
CA ALA A 67 -11.58 -1.17 4.70
C ALA A 67 -10.35 -1.48 3.81
N ALA A 68 -10.08 -2.78 3.62
CA ALA A 68 -8.91 -3.26 2.90
C ALA A 68 -8.98 -2.86 1.42
N ALA A 69 -7.85 -2.44 0.86
CA ALA A 69 -7.75 -2.22 -0.58
C ALA A 69 -7.86 -3.55 -1.34
N HIS A 70 -8.55 -3.54 -2.47
CA HIS A 70 -8.67 -4.67 -3.38
C HIS A 70 -8.16 -4.25 -4.78
N PRO A 71 -6.85 -4.52 -5.05
CA PRO A 71 -6.27 -4.25 -6.36
C PRO A 71 -7.05 -4.91 -7.50
N GLY A 72 -7.45 -4.11 -8.49
CA GLY A 72 -8.24 -4.53 -9.64
C GLY A 72 -9.76 -4.43 -9.47
N LEU A 73 -10.28 -4.19 -8.25
CA LEU A 73 -11.71 -4.00 -8.01
C LEU A 73 -12.06 -2.58 -7.54
N ASP A 74 -11.42 -2.10 -6.47
CA ASP A 74 -11.68 -0.78 -5.88
C ASP A 74 -10.45 0.14 -5.85
N TYR A 75 -9.28 -0.41 -6.15
CA TYR A 75 -8.02 0.31 -6.31
C TYR A 75 -7.27 -0.18 -7.56
N PRO A 76 -6.65 0.70 -8.38
CA PRO A 76 -6.69 2.17 -8.32
C PRO A 76 -7.92 2.75 -9.01
N SER A 77 -8.91 1.92 -9.36
CA SER A 77 -10.10 2.33 -10.10
C SER A 77 -11.37 1.96 -9.35
N TYR A 78 -12.37 2.83 -9.43
CA TYR A 78 -13.72 2.55 -8.94
C TYR A 78 -14.69 2.55 -10.12
N ASN A 79 -15.50 1.50 -10.26
CA ASN A 79 -16.42 1.34 -11.40
C ASN A 79 -15.72 1.52 -12.77
N ASN A 80 -14.51 0.98 -12.91
CA ASN A 80 -13.69 1.09 -14.13
C ASN A 80 -13.28 2.54 -14.51
N ILE A 81 -13.34 3.46 -13.56
CA ILE A 81 -12.85 4.83 -13.68
C ILE A 81 -11.58 4.95 -12.82
N GLY A 82 -10.45 5.26 -13.45
CA GLY A 82 -9.19 5.48 -12.76
C GLY A 82 -9.26 6.68 -11.82
N MET A 83 -8.73 6.52 -10.60
CA MET A 83 -8.63 7.59 -9.63
C MET A 83 -7.28 8.28 -9.76
N THR A 84 -7.24 9.62 -9.69
CA THR A 84 -5.96 10.37 -9.67
C THR A 84 -5.27 10.34 -8.30
N TYR A 85 -5.94 9.80 -7.28
CA TYR A 85 -5.42 9.67 -5.92
C TYR A 85 -4.22 8.71 -5.82
N ASP A 86 -4.12 7.76 -6.74
CA ASP A 86 -2.99 6.84 -6.85
C ASP A 86 -1.64 7.59 -6.94
N MET A 87 -1.55 8.69 -7.68
CA MET A 87 -0.35 9.53 -7.77
C MET A 87 0.04 10.17 -6.44
N GLN A 88 -0.97 10.60 -5.68
CA GLN A 88 -0.77 11.16 -4.34
C GLN A 88 -0.27 10.08 -3.37
N TRP A 89 -0.85 8.87 -3.44
CA TRP A 89 -0.40 7.74 -2.62
C TRP A 89 1.00 7.24 -3.02
N PHE A 90 1.30 7.10 -4.31
CA PHE A 90 2.64 6.71 -4.77
C PHE A 90 3.72 7.70 -4.33
N THR A 91 3.39 9.00 -4.32
CA THR A 91 4.28 10.05 -3.80
C THR A 91 4.48 9.92 -2.30
N LEU A 92 3.44 9.61 -1.52
CA LEU A 92 3.60 9.31 -0.09
C LEU A 92 4.54 8.13 0.15
N THR A 93 4.45 7.12 -0.70
CA THR A 93 5.24 5.90 -0.56
C THR A 93 6.62 5.98 -1.20
N SER A 94 6.96 7.07 -1.89
CA SER A 94 8.22 7.20 -2.59
C SER A 94 9.40 7.40 -1.63
N GLY A 95 10.47 6.64 -1.87
CA GLY A 95 11.66 6.64 -1.02
C GLY A 95 11.49 5.90 0.32
N HIS A 96 12.52 6.00 1.16
CA HIS A 96 12.62 5.23 2.41
C HIS A 96 11.66 5.72 3.50
N THR A 97 11.39 7.02 3.54
CA THR A 97 10.51 7.66 4.53
C THR A 97 9.23 8.18 3.87
N PRO A 98 8.09 8.19 4.58
CA PRO A 98 6.87 8.80 4.07
C PRO A 98 7.04 10.27 3.70
N GLN A 99 6.47 10.69 2.58
CA GLN A 99 6.46 12.10 2.13
C GLN A 99 5.23 12.85 2.67
N ASP A 100 5.02 12.82 3.99
CA ASP A 100 3.77 13.28 4.63
C ASP A 100 3.43 14.74 4.32
N ASN A 101 4.43 15.62 4.26
CA ASN A 101 4.24 17.04 3.96
C ASN A 101 3.62 17.24 2.58
N LEU A 102 4.15 16.55 1.57
CA LEU A 102 3.64 16.65 0.21
C LEU A 102 2.30 15.94 0.08
N PHE A 103 2.14 14.76 0.71
CA PHE A 103 0.87 14.04 0.74
C PHE A 103 -0.26 14.89 1.36
N GLY A 104 0.04 15.66 2.41
CA GLY A 104 -0.90 16.55 3.09
C GLY A 104 -1.19 17.88 2.39
N ASP A 105 -0.41 18.27 1.36
CA ASP A 105 -0.59 19.54 0.66
C ASP A 105 -1.79 19.50 -0.32
N GLN A 106 -2.97 19.70 0.24
CA GLN A 106 -4.24 19.75 -0.51
C GLN A 106 -4.23 20.81 -1.62
N LYS A 107 -3.54 21.94 -1.43
CA LYS A 107 -3.48 23.00 -2.43
C LYS A 107 -2.67 22.54 -3.63
N PHE A 108 -1.52 21.91 -3.39
CA PHE A 108 -0.69 21.32 -4.45
C PHE A 108 -1.48 20.30 -5.27
N TRP A 109 -2.06 19.28 -4.63
CA TRP A 109 -2.77 18.21 -5.32
C TRP A 109 -3.96 18.72 -6.12
N ARG A 110 -4.80 19.56 -5.51
CA ARG A 110 -5.95 20.17 -6.21
C ARG A 110 -5.52 21.00 -7.41
N THR A 111 -4.43 21.75 -7.29
CA THR A 111 -3.91 22.57 -8.40
C THR A 111 -3.39 21.66 -9.53
N LYS A 112 -2.61 20.64 -9.20
CA LYS A 112 -2.04 19.70 -10.17
C LYS A 112 -3.12 18.93 -10.95
N PHE A 113 -4.11 18.38 -10.25
CA PHE A 113 -5.21 17.67 -10.90
C PHE A 113 -6.09 18.60 -11.73
N LEU A 114 -6.33 19.84 -11.27
CA LEU A 114 -7.07 20.85 -12.04
C LEU A 114 -6.32 21.25 -13.31
N ASP A 115 -5.01 21.44 -13.24
CA ASP A 115 -4.18 21.77 -14.40
C ASP A 115 -4.13 20.62 -15.40
N ALA A 116 -4.03 19.37 -14.93
CA ALA A 116 -4.10 18.18 -15.78
C ALA A 116 -5.43 18.10 -16.52
N TYR A 117 -6.55 18.34 -15.81
CA TYR A 117 -7.88 18.42 -16.39
C TYR A 117 -7.99 19.52 -17.46
N LYS A 118 -7.58 20.76 -17.15
CA LYS A 118 -7.64 21.91 -18.07
C LYS A 118 -6.80 21.71 -19.34
N LYS A 119 -5.73 20.93 -19.25
CA LYS A 119 -4.82 20.61 -20.36
C LYS A 119 -5.21 19.34 -21.11
N TYR A 120 -6.31 18.68 -20.72
CA TYR A 120 -6.76 17.41 -21.31
C TYR A 120 -5.67 16.33 -21.29
N LEU A 121 -4.87 16.26 -20.23
CA LEU A 121 -3.85 15.23 -20.10
C LEU A 121 -4.50 13.85 -19.96
N PRO A 122 -4.02 12.83 -20.68
CA PRO A 122 -4.57 11.49 -20.56
C PRO A 122 -4.17 10.83 -19.23
N PHE A 123 -5.05 9.99 -18.67
CA PHE A 123 -4.78 9.26 -17.42
C PHE A 123 -3.45 8.48 -17.42
N LYS A 124 -3.03 7.97 -18.59
CA LYS A 124 -1.77 7.23 -18.73
C LYS A 124 -0.50 8.08 -18.59
N SER A 125 -0.61 9.41 -18.56
CA SER A 125 0.52 10.33 -18.35
C SER A 125 0.47 10.95 -16.96
N LEU A 126 -0.24 10.31 -16.03
CA LEU A 126 -0.38 10.82 -14.67
C LEU A 126 0.94 10.69 -13.87
N ASP A 127 1.75 9.70 -14.20
CA ASP A 127 3.09 9.52 -13.63
C ASP A 127 4.07 10.66 -13.99
N SER A 128 3.79 11.45 -15.03
CA SER A 128 4.73 12.46 -15.53
C SER A 128 4.46 13.91 -15.07
N PHE A 129 3.41 14.20 -14.27
CA PHE A 129 3.04 15.59 -13.91
C PHE A 129 3.33 15.98 -12.45
N VAL A 130 3.53 14.99 -11.59
CA VAL A 130 4.15 15.15 -10.27
C VAL A 130 5.64 14.93 -10.54
N GLY A 131 6.42 16.00 -10.44
CA GLY A 131 7.79 16.06 -11.00
C GLY A 131 8.75 15.03 -10.42
#